data_AF-A0A1A6GMT8-F1
#
_entry.id   AF-A0A1A6GMT8-F1
#
_cell.length_a   1.000
_cell.length_b   1.000
_cell.length_c   1.000
_cell.angle_alpha   90.00
_cell.angle_beta   90.00
_cell.angle_gamma   90.00
#
_symmetry.space_group_name_H-M   'P 1'
#
loop_
_entity.id
_entity.type
_entity.pdbx_description
1 polymer ?
#
loop_
_entity_poly.entity_id
_entity_poly.type
_entity_poly.pdbx_seq_one_letter_code
_entity_poly.pdbx_strand_id
1 'polypeptide(L)'
;MVKAPHVQYERLGSDVMLPCGTASWDAAVTWRVNGTDLAPDLLNGSQLVLRSLELAHSGLYACFHRDSWHLRHQVLLHANGQASCVLGAPAQAGWLDERKNMRFGGLDMEKQAN
;
A
#
# COMPACT_ATOMS: atom_id res chain seq x y z
N MET A 1 4.43 19.57 -5.67
CA MET A 1 5.25 18.39 -5.32
C MET A 1 4.61 17.19 -5.98
N VAL A 2 5.26 16.58 -6.98
CA VAL A 2 4.73 15.38 -7.65
C VAL A 2 4.96 14.22 -6.70
N LYS A 3 3.88 13.69 -6.11
CA LYS A 3 3.93 12.46 -5.31
C LYS A 3 4.40 11.34 -6.22
N ALA A 4 5.59 10.79 -5.95
CA ALA A 4 6.11 9.68 -6.73
C ALA A 4 5.11 8.49 -6.70
N PRO A 5 4.90 7.80 -7.83
CA PRO A 5 4.04 6.63 -7.86
C PRO A 5 4.61 5.55 -6.94
N HIS A 6 3.73 4.91 -6.19
CA HIS A 6 4.12 3.77 -5.35
C HIS A 6 4.54 2.61 -6.28
N VAL A 7 5.68 1.98 -6.08
CA VAL A 7 6.08 0.83 -6.91
C VAL A 7 5.76 -0.45 -6.16
N GLN A 8 5.00 -1.36 -6.79
CA GLN A 8 4.60 -2.63 -6.21
C GLN A 8 5.01 -3.78 -7.12
N TYR A 9 5.66 -4.79 -6.55
CA TYR A 9 6.13 -5.97 -7.26
C TYR A 9 5.28 -7.16 -6.86
N GLU A 10 4.74 -7.85 -7.86
CA GLU A 10 3.85 -8.98 -7.64
C GLU A 10 4.21 -10.15 -8.55
N ARG A 11 3.82 -11.34 -8.10
CA ARG A 11 4.13 -12.59 -8.81
C ARG A 11 3.11 -12.87 -9.90
N LEU A 12 3.61 -13.38 -11.02
CA LEU A 12 2.80 -13.94 -12.09
C LEU A 12 1.86 -15.04 -11.57
N GLY A 13 0.64 -15.06 -12.09
CA GLY A 13 -0.42 -16.00 -11.74
C GLY A 13 -1.05 -15.78 -10.36
N SER A 14 -0.62 -14.77 -9.60
CA SER A 14 -1.20 -14.46 -8.29
C SER A 14 -2.35 -13.46 -8.41
N ASP A 15 -3.28 -13.50 -7.45
CA ASP A 15 -4.34 -12.52 -7.33
C ASP A 15 -3.84 -11.32 -6.52
N VAL A 16 -3.88 -10.14 -7.12
CA VAL A 16 -3.38 -8.90 -6.51
C VAL A 16 -4.55 -7.96 -6.28
N MET A 17 -4.61 -7.38 -5.09
CA MET A 17 -5.57 -6.33 -4.75
C MET A 17 -4.82 -5.02 -4.51
N LEU A 18 -5.09 -4.03 -5.35
CA LEU A 18 -4.51 -2.70 -5.26
C LEU A 18 -5.51 -1.71 -4.65
N PRO A 19 -5.26 -1.19 -3.44
CA PRO A 19 -6.12 -0.17 -2.84
C PRO A 19 -5.89 1.21 -3.47
N CYS A 20 -6.95 2.00 -3.63
CA CYS A 20 -6.85 3.40 -4.08
C CYS A 20 -6.41 4.33 -2.92
N GLY A 21 -5.21 4.10 -2.40
CA GLY A 21 -4.66 4.87 -1.28
C GLY A 21 -5.55 4.81 -0.03
N THR A 22 -5.92 5.99 0.50
CA THR A 22 -6.81 6.14 1.68
C THR A 22 -8.28 6.37 1.31
N ALA A 23 -8.68 6.05 0.07
CA ALA A 23 -10.08 6.12 -0.31
C ALA A 23 -10.92 5.14 0.53
N SER A 24 -12.14 5.55 0.92
CA SER A 24 -13.09 4.61 1.52
C SER A 24 -13.41 3.49 0.53
N TRP A 25 -13.80 2.33 1.05
CA TRP A 25 -14.15 1.16 0.22
C TRP A 25 -15.36 1.43 -0.69
N ASP A 26 -16.27 2.33 -0.27
CA ASP A 26 -17.47 2.74 -1.01
C ASP A 26 -17.21 3.90 -1.99
N ALA A 27 -15.99 4.46 -2.01
CA ALA A 27 -15.68 5.59 -2.86
C ALA A 27 -15.80 5.22 -4.35
N ALA A 28 -16.63 5.97 -5.08
CA ALA A 28 -16.71 5.87 -6.52
C ALA A 28 -15.40 6.35 -7.16
N VAL A 29 -14.60 5.41 -7.65
CA VAL A 29 -13.31 5.69 -8.30
C VAL A 29 -13.23 5.03 -9.65
N THR A 30 -12.42 5.63 -10.53
CA THR A 30 -12.13 5.12 -11.86
C THR A 30 -10.66 4.73 -11.90
N TRP A 31 -10.38 3.50 -12.32
CA TRP A 31 -9.02 3.01 -12.47
C TRP A 31 -8.59 3.02 -13.92
N ARG A 32 -7.33 3.41 -14.15
CA ARG A 32 -6.69 3.44 -15.46
C ARG A 32 -5.35 2.76 -15.42
N VAL A 33 -5.06 1.94 -16.41
CA VAL A 33 -3.75 1.33 -16.62
C VAL A 33 -3.11 1.92 -17.86
N ASN A 34 -1.92 2.51 -17.74
CA ASN A 34 -1.19 3.13 -18.85
C ASN A 34 -2.06 4.11 -19.69
N GLY A 35 -3.03 4.78 -19.05
CA GLY A 35 -3.96 5.69 -19.72
C GLY A 35 -5.21 5.05 -20.32
N THR A 36 -5.38 3.73 -20.22
CA THR A 36 -6.58 3.00 -20.65
C THR A 36 -7.51 2.79 -19.46
N ASP A 37 -8.80 3.10 -19.61
CA ASP A 37 -9.81 2.86 -18.58
C ASP A 37 -10.06 1.36 -18.38
N LEU A 38 -10.05 0.92 -17.13
CA LEU A 38 -10.31 -0.46 -16.76
C LEU A 38 -11.81 -0.69 -16.56
N ALA A 39 -12.25 -1.92 -16.86
CA ALA A 39 -13.64 -2.31 -16.67
C ALA A 39 -14.00 -2.34 -15.17
N PRO A 40 -15.22 -1.90 -14.80
CA PRO A 40 -15.72 -1.97 -13.42
C PRO A 40 -15.85 -3.40 -12.88
N ASP A 41 -15.86 -4.42 -13.74
CA ASP A 41 -15.93 -5.83 -13.32
C ASP A 41 -14.68 -6.29 -12.56
N LEU A 42 -13.54 -5.62 -12.76
CA LEU A 42 -12.29 -5.88 -12.04
C LEU A 42 -12.22 -5.10 -10.72
N LEU A 43 -13.23 -4.29 -10.42
CA LEU A 43 -13.24 -3.39 -9.28
C LEU A 43 -14.12 -3.97 -8.17
N ASN A 44 -13.57 -4.03 -6.96
CA ASN A 44 -14.31 -4.40 -5.76
C ASN A 44 -14.45 -3.14 -4.88
N GLY A 45 -15.43 -2.31 -5.21
CA GLY A 45 -15.59 -0.97 -4.64
C GLY A 45 -14.49 -0.03 -5.15
N SER A 46 -13.67 0.51 -4.24
CA SER A 46 -12.54 1.38 -4.60
C SER A 46 -11.21 0.65 -4.86
N GLN A 47 -11.19 -0.66 -4.67
CA GLN A 47 -9.99 -1.50 -4.83
C GLN A 47 -10.01 -2.19 -6.20
N LEU A 48 -8.86 -2.23 -6.86
CA LEU A 48 -8.69 -2.97 -8.10
C LEU A 48 -8.23 -4.39 -7.80
N VAL A 49 -8.96 -5.39 -8.32
CA VAL A 49 -8.66 -6.81 -8.15
C VAL A 49 -8.21 -7.37 -9.50
N LEU A 50 -6.92 -7.68 -9.58
CA LEU A 50 -6.31 -8.32 -10.75
C LEU A 50 -6.15 -9.80 -10.45
N ARG A 51 -6.91 -10.64 -11.14
CA ARG A 51 -6.82 -12.10 -11.01
C ARG A 51 -5.87 -12.65 -12.06
N SER A 52 -5.08 -13.66 -11.69
CA SER A 52 -4.08 -14.25 -12.59
C SER A 52 -3.14 -13.19 -13.18
N LEU A 53 -2.31 -12.57 -12.34
CA LEU A 53 -1.41 -11.52 -12.80
C LEU A 53 -0.49 -12.00 -13.94
N GLU A 54 -0.41 -11.25 -15.03
CA GLU A 54 0.44 -11.59 -16.17
C GLU A 54 1.45 -10.49 -16.43
N LEU A 55 2.49 -10.76 -17.23
CA LEU A 55 3.43 -9.72 -17.65
C LEU A 55 2.70 -8.54 -18.34
N ALA A 56 1.61 -8.82 -19.05
CA ALA A 56 0.75 -7.81 -19.68
C ALA A 56 0.03 -6.90 -18.68
N HIS A 57 -0.16 -7.35 -17.44
CA HIS A 57 -0.72 -6.55 -16.36
C HIS A 57 0.32 -5.64 -15.70
N SER A 58 1.60 -5.72 -16.08
CA SER A 58 2.60 -4.77 -15.59
C SER A 58 2.41 -3.40 -16.23
N GLY A 59 2.38 -2.35 -15.41
CA GLY A 59 2.05 -1.02 -15.88
C GLY A 59 1.74 -0.03 -14.78
N LEU A 60 1.48 1.21 -15.17
CA LEU A 60 1.15 2.29 -14.26
C LEU A 60 -0.36 2.36 -14.05
N TYR A 61 -0.80 2.01 -12.85
CA TYR A 61 -2.19 2.07 -12.42
C TYR A 61 -2.45 3.39 -11.72
N ALA A 62 -3.42 4.14 -12.22
CA ALA A 62 -3.81 5.42 -11.70
C ALA A 62 -5.28 5.39 -11.30
N CYS A 63 -5.55 5.78 -10.07
CA CYS A 63 -6.88 5.87 -9.52
C CYS A 63 -7.35 7.33 -9.50
N PHE A 64 -8.50 7.58 -10.11
CA PHE A 64 -9.14 8.88 -10.22
C PHE A 64 -10.46 8.87 -9.46
N HIS A 65 -10.84 10.02 -8.91
CA HIS A 65 -12.19 10.19 -8.38
C HIS A 65 -13.21 10.20 -9.52
N ARG A 66 -14.32 9.45 -9.40
CA ARG A 66 -15.30 9.35 -10.49
C ARG A 66 -15.95 10.70 -10.81
N ASP A 67 -16.26 11.49 -9.78
CA ASP A 67 -16.97 12.77 -9.97
C ASP A 67 -16.06 13.94 -10.34
N SER A 68 -14.88 14.00 -9.74
CA SER A 68 -14.00 15.18 -9.83
C SER A 68 -12.77 14.93 -10.69
N TRP A 69 -12.56 13.69 -11.14
CA TRP A 69 -11.44 13.28 -11.98
C TRP A 69 -10.06 13.63 -11.42
N HIS A 70 -9.97 13.85 -10.12
CA HIS A 70 -8.71 14.12 -9.46
C HIS A 70 -7.94 12.81 -9.27
N LEU A 71 -6.68 12.80 -9.71
CA LEU A 71 -5.74 11.71 -9.43
C LEU A 71 -5.52 11.62 -7.93
N ARG A 72 -5.98 10.52 -7.32
CA ARG A 72 -5.79 10.27 -5.88
C ARG A 72 -4.51 9.51 -5.61
N HIS A 73 -4.30 8.45 -6.38
CA HIS A 73 -3.21 7.52 -6.14
C HIS A 73 -2.70 6.96 -7.46
N GLN A 74 -1.41 6.69 -7.51
CA GLN A 74 -0.76 6.07 -8.65
C GLN A 74 0.21 5.01 -8.15
N VAL A 75 0.11 3.80 -8.70
CA VAL A 75 0.92 2.65 -8.37
C VAL A 75 1.48 2.02 -9.64
N LEU A 76 2.79 1.83 -9.70
CA LEU A 76 3.47 1.11 -10.77
C LEU A 76 3.54 -0.36 -10.36
N LEU A 77 2.76 -1.19 -11.03
CA LEU A 77 2.72 -2.62 -10.77
C LEU A 77 3.70 -3.35 -11.70
N HIS A 78 4.61 -4.11 -11.11
CA HIS A 78 5.53 -4.98 -11.83
C HIS A 78 5.21 -6.43 -11.54
N ALA A 79 4.68 -7.12 -12.55
CA ALA A 79 4.30 -8.52 -12.49
C ALA A 79 5.49 -9.50 -12.60
N ASN A 80 6.72 -9.07 -12.33
CA ASN A 80 7.92 -9.92 -12.34
C ASN A 80 8.49 -10.15 -10.94
N GLY A 81 7.75 -9.76 -9.90
CA GLY A 81 8.17 -9.87 -8.51
C GLY A 81 8.12 -11.31 -8.02
N GLN A 82 9.13 -11.77 -7.28
CA GLN A 82 8.89 -12.92 -6.41
C GLN A 82 7.93 -12.47 -5.31
N ALA A 83 6.72 -13.02 -5.29
CA ALA A 83 5.83 -12.91 -4.13
C ALA A 83 6.58 -13.41 -2.90
N SER A 84 7.09 -12.47 -2.11
CA SER A 84 7.38 -12.69 -0.72
C SER A 84 6.05 -12.48 -0.01
N CYS A 85 5.24 -13.53 0.00
CA CYS A 85 4.02 -13.56 0.78
C CYS A 85 4.39 -13.36 2.25
N VAL A 86 4.28 -12.13 2.75
CA VAL A 86 3.96 -11.92 4.17
C VAL A 86 2.44 -12.02 4.25
N LEU A 87 1.94 -13.25 4.16
CA LEU A 87 0.59 -13.59 4.61
C LEU A 87 0.60 -13.44 6.13
N GLY A 88 0.35 -12.21 6.60
CA GLY A 88 0.33 -11.90 8.03
C GLY A 88 0.84 -10.50 8.38
N ALA A 89 0.35 -9.45 7.73
CA ALA A 89 0.39 -8.12 8.33
C ALA A 89 -0.90 -7.91 9.13
N PRO A 90 -0.94 -8.16 10.45
CA PRO A 90 -1.94 -7.51 11.28
C PRO A 90 -1.70 -6.01 11.15
N ALA A 91 -2.78 -5.28 10.85
CA ALA A 91 -2.82 -3.86 11.11
C ALA A 91 -2.38 -3.64 12.57
N GLN A 92 -1.35 -2.81 12.77
CA GLN A 92 -0.88 -2.29 14.05
C GLN A 92 -0.18 -3.31 14.99
N ALA A 93 1.14 -3.40 14.87
CA ALA A 93 2.03 -3.65 16.00
C ALA A 93 3.31 -2.82 15.79
N GLY A 94 3.66 -1.99 16.78
CA GLY A 94 4.49 -0.80 16.63
C GLY A 94 5.93 -1.05 16.17
N TRP A 95 6.41 -0.16 15.30
CA TRP A 95 7.82 0.14 15.15
C TRP A 95 8.23 1.01 16.34
N LEU A 96 8.71 0.40 17.43
CA LEU A 96 9.60 1.08 18.37
C LEU A 96 11.01 1.01 17.79
N ASP A 97 11.30 1.92 16.86
CA ASP A 97 12.68 2.25 16.49
C ASP A 97 13.16 3.31 17.48
N GLU A 98 13.88 2.90 18.52
CA GLU A 98 14.71 3.82 19.30
C GLU A 98 15.97 3.08 19.76
N ARG A 99 17.12 3.40 19.14
CA ARG A 99 18.40 3.45 19.86
C ARG A 99 18.25 4.41 21.05
N LYS A 100 17.61 3.95 22.13
CA LYS A 100 17.72 4.57 23.44
C LYS A 100 18.67 3.72 24.25
N ASN A 101 19.85 4.28 24.43
CA ASN A 101 20.76 4.06 25.55
C ASN A 101 19.96 3.89 26.84
N MET A 102 19.53 2.65 27.13
CA MET A 102 18.86 2.32 28.37
C MET A 102 19.94 2.15 29.43
N ARG A 103 20.23 3.27 30.12
CA ARG A 103 20.63 3.21 31.53
C ARG A 103 19.54 2.43 32.25
N PHE A 104 19.87 1.23 32.69
CA PHE A 104 19.07 0.51 33.67
C PHE A 104 19.17 1.29 34.99
N GLY A 105 18.21 2.19 35.19
CA GLY A 105 17.95 2.80 36.49
C GLY A 105 17.36 1.72 37.40
N GLY A 106 18.23 1.04 38.14
CA GLY A 106 17.85 0.29 39.33
C GLY A 106 17.20 1.26 40.33
N LEU A 107 16.09 0.83 40.91
CA LEU A 107 15.42 1.51 42.00
C LEU A 107 16.14 1.17 43.30
N ASP A 108 17.10 2.00 43.72
CA ASP A 108 17.56 2.04 45.11
C ASP A 108 17.51 3.50 45.57
N MET A 109 16.62 3.78 46.50
CA MET A 109 16.40 5.07 47.12
C MET A 109 17.46 5.27 48.22
N GLU A 110 18.49 6.08 47.99
CA GLU A 110 19.39 6.53 49.08
C GLU A 110 19.58 8.06 49.06
N LYS A 111 18.88 8.67 50.02
CA LYS A 111 19.08 9.95 50.72
C LYS A 111 19.94 11.07 50.09
N GLN A 112 19.29 12.23 50.05
CA GLN A 112 19.89 13.58 50.08
C GLN A 112 21.01 13.75 51.13
N ALA A 113 21.93 14.65 50.76
CA ALA A 113 22.74 15.56 51.58
C ALA A 113 24.27 15.29 51.56
N ASN A 114 25.01 16.14 50.86
CA ASN A 114 25.88 17.18 51.44
C ASN A 114 26.45 18.08 50.34
#